data_AF-A0A4Q7J8S0-F1
#
_entry.id   AF-A0A4Q7J8S0-F1
#
_cell.length_a   1.000
_cell.length_b   1.000
_cell.length_c   1.000
_cell.angle_alpha   90.00
_cell.angle_beta   90.00
_cell.angle_gamma   90.00
#
_symmetry.space_group_name_H-M   'P 1'
#
loop_
_entity.id
_entity.type
_entity.pdbx_description
1 polymer ?
#
loop_
_entity_poly.entity_id
_entity_poly.type
_entity_poly.pdbx_seq_one_letter_code
_entity_poly.pdbx_strand_id
1 'polypeptide(L)'
;MTSVSSVYALGLRESLRGPVAEAIAATPSLREAAGLGDADVVLADLCAPDPATLETDFGTARRVLLSIPKAGEADAGTFPAQVAAREAAFASAGGDWCILRCAAFGQELAWGSRFINAGTIYAAWQPGGAPWVDVSDVVALVATLVESGDRWGAAYDVTGPEVVPVARAFGEFTALGKGPVLHVQLDEDMQRVSMTRSDYDARYAAERAGYMVWVTGERNRAVSPVLEKALGRPPRQLGDYLADAAAKLVGSR
;
A
#
# COMPACT_ATOMS: atom_id res chain seq x y z
N MET A 1 17.27 9.35 -25.52
CA MET A 1 16.33 8.24 -25.30
C MET A 1 16.27 8.02 -23.81
N THR A 2 15.12 8.21 -23.18
CA THR A 2 14.93 7.88 -21.77
C THR A 2 15.08 6.36 -21.63
N SER A 3 15.99 5.89 -20.78
CA SER A 3 16.17 4.46 -20.55
C SER A 3 14.92 3.91 -19.89
N VAL A 4 14.43 2.75 -20.34
CA VAL A 4 13.31 2.05 -19.70
C VAL A 4 13.88 1.14 -18.63
N SER A 5 13.45 1.32 -17.38
CA SER A 5 13.93 0.51 -16.26
C SER A 5 13.02 -0.68 -15.96
N SER A 6 13.62 -1.83 -15.69
CA SER A 6 12.89 -3.03 -15.30
C SER A 6 12.60 -3.05 -13.79
N VAL A 7 11.34 -3.30 -13.45
CA VAL A 7 10.86 -3.37 -12.06
C VAL A 7 10.39 -4.78 -11.75
N TYR A 8 10.98 -5.38 -10.73
CA TYR A 8 10.51 -6.65 -10.17
C TYR A 8 9.70 -6.38 -8.90
N ALA A 9 8.39 -6.64 -8.95
CA ALA A 9 7.51 -6.51 -7.81
C ALA A 9 7.57 -7.77 -6.94
N LEU A 10 8.09 -7.65 -5.71
CA LEU A 10 8.38 -8.79 -4.84
C LEU A 10 7.50 -8.78 -3.59
N GLY A 11 6.82 -9.90 -3.36
CA GLY A 11 6.08 -10.15 -2.12
C GLY A 11 4.87 -9.25 -1.91
N LEU A 12 4.31 -8.60 -2.94
CA LEU A 12 3.17 -7.69 -2.77
C LEU A 12 1.96 -8.38 -2.12
N ARG A 13 1.27 -7.65 -1.24
CA ARG A 13 -0.08 -8.00 -0.76
C ARG A 13 -1.03 -8.22 -1.93
N GLU A 14 -1.97 -9.16 -1.81
CA GLU A 14 -2.89 -9.56 -2.88
C GLU A 14 -3.65 -8.37 -3.50
N SER A 15 -4.11 -7.44 -2.64
CA SER A 15 -4.80 -6.22 -3.04
C SER A 15 -3.97 -5.25 -3.89
N LEU A 16 -2.65 -5.40 -3.92
CA LEU A 16 -1.73 -4.51 -4.64
C LEU A 16 -1.10 -5.17 -5.88
N ARG A 17 -1.11 -6.51 -6.01
CA ARG A 17 -0.45 -7.22 -7.13
C ARG A 17 -0.93 -6.73 -8.50
N GLY A 18 -2.24 -6.79 -8.73
CA GLY A 18 -2.85 -6.31 -9.98
C GLY A 18 -2.63 -4.81 -10.20
N PRO A 19 -2.99 -3.95 -9.24
CA PRO A 19 -2.80 -2.50 -9.37
C PRO A 19 -1.35 -2.07 -9.64
N VAL A 20 -0.35 -2.71 -9.00
CA VAL A 20 1.06 -2.38 -9.24
C VAL A 20 1.48 -2.81 -10.64
N ALA A 21 1.11 -4.02 -11.09
CA ALA A 21 1.43 -4.47 -12.44
C ALA A 21 0.79 -3.57 -13.51
N GLU A 22 -0.48 -3.19 -13.33
CA GLU A 22 -1.17 -2.24 -14.22
C GLU A 22 -0.48 -0.88 -14.24
N ALA A 23 -0.11 -0.35 -13.07
CA ALA A 23 0.58 0.93 -12.99
C ALA A 23 1.98 0.91 -13.60
N ILE A 24 2.74 -0.19 -13.45
CA ILE A 24 4.04 -0.38 -14.11
C ILE A 24 3.83 -0.40 -15.64
N ALA A 25 2.88 -1.17 -16.14
CA ALA A 25 2.58 -1.26 -17.58
C ALA A 25 2.09 0.08 -18.17
N ALA A 26 1.42 0.91 -17.37
CA ALA A 26 0.96 2.24 -17.77
C ALA A 26 2.05 3.33 -17.70
N THR A 27 3.23 3.03 -17.14
CA THR A 27 4.31 4.00 -16.95
C THR A 27 5.38 3.83 -18.04
N PRO A 28 5.53 4.75 -19.01
CA PRO A 28 6.37 4.53 -20.20
C PRO A 28 7.86 4.28 -19.94
N SER A 29 8.40 4.79 -18.83
CA SER A 29 9.79 4.60 -18.44
C SER A 29 10.04 3.35 -17.60
N LEU A 30 9.00 2.58 -17.30
CA LEU A 30 9.09 1.33 -16.56
C LEU A 30 8.64 0.15 -17.44
N ARG A 31 9.15 -1.03 -17.11
CA ARG A 31 8.64 -2.31 -17.60
C ARG A 31 8.72 -3.35 -16.49
N GLU A 32 7.86 -4.36 -16.54
CA GLU A 32 7.95 -5.47 -15.60
C GLU A 32 9.20 -6.33 -15.90
N ALA A 33 9.90 -6.75 -14.85
CA ALA A 33 11.00 -7.70 -14.91
C ALA A 33 10.46 -9.13 -14.76
N ALA A 34 11.02 -10.08 -15.52
CA ALA A 34 10.64 -11.50 -15.41
C ALA A 34 11.11 -12.15 -14.10
N GLY A 35 12.14 -11.58 -13.48
CA GLY A 35 12.71 -12.03 -12.22
C GLY A 35 13.75 -11.06 -11.70
N LEU A 36 14.29 -11.38 -10.52
CA LEU A 36 15.25 -10.54 -9.81
C LEU A 36 16.53 -10.27 -10.62
N GLY A 37 17.04 -11.27 -11.34
CA GLY A 37 18.28 -11.15 -12.13
C GLY A 37 18.19 -10.17 -13.31
N ASP A 38 16.97 -9.83 -13.74
CA ASP A 38 16.72 -8.92 -14.86
C ASP A 38 16.26 -7.53 -14.40
N ALA A 39 16.22 -7.28 -13.09
CA ALA A 39 15.61 -6.10 -12.49
C ALA A 39 16.63 -4.97 -12.25
N ASP A 40 16.34 -3.79 -12.79
CA ASP A 40 17.03 -2.55 -12.39
C ASP A 40 16.60 -2.12 -10.98
N VAL A 41 15.32 -2.36 -10.67
CA VAL A 41 14.70 -2.03 -9.39
C VAL A 41 13.83 -3.16 -8.88
N VAL A 42 13.92 -3.41 -7.57
CA VAL A 42 12.99 -4.27 -6.84
C VAL A 42 12.02 -3.39 -6.06
N LEU A 43 10.72 -3.59 -6.28
CA LEU A 43 9.67 -2.98 -5.49
C LEU A 43 9.11 -4.02 -4.51
N ALA A 44 9.48 -3.91 -3.23
CA ALA A 44 9.10 -4.88 -2.20
C ALA A 44 8.10 -4.29 -1.19
N ASP A 45 7.13 -5.10 -0.76
CA ASP A 45 6.14 -4.69 0.25
C ASP A 45 6.50 -5.25 1.63
N LEU A 46 6.93 -4.36 2.54
CA LEU A 46 7.29 -4.75 3.91
C LEU A 46 6.08 -5.09 4.78
N CYS A 47 4.86 -4.81 4.30
CA CYS A 47 3.61 -5.13 4.99
C CYS A 47 3.03 -6.49 4.57
N ALA A 48 3.70 -7.21 3.67
CA ALA A 48 3.24 -8.51 3.24
C ALA A 48 3.40 -9.59 4.33
N PRO A 49 2.59 -10.68 4.29
CA PRO A 49 2.66 -11.77 5.27
C PRO A 49 3.93 -12.61 5.14
N ASP A 50 4.48 -12.64 3.93
CA ASP A 50 5.76 -13.24 3.59
C ASP A 50 6.57 -12.18 2.83
N PRO A 51 7.09 -11.16 3.57
CA PRO A 51 7.85 -10.10 2.93
C PRO A 51 9.14 -10.70 2.37
N ALA A 52 9.63 -10.11 1.27
CA ALA A 52 10.96 -10.42 0.74
C ALA A 52 11.98 -10.54 1.88
N THR A 53 12.66 -11.68 1.99
CA THR A 53 13.69 -11.84 3.02
C THR A 53 14.95 -11.09 2.61
N LEU A 54 15.64 -10.51 3.59
CA LEU A 54 16.96 -9.89 3.40
C LEU A 54 18.03 -10.88 2.92
N GLU A 55 17.76 -12.18 3.08
CA GLU A 55 18.60 -13.26 2.57
C GLU A 55 18.53 -13.37 1.04
N THR A 56 17.55 -12.70 0.42
CA THR A 56 17.50 -12.57 -1.04
C THR A 56 18.66 -11.70 -1.49
N ASP A 57 19.60 -12.28 -2.23
CA ASP A 57 20.64 -11.52 -2.91
C ASP A 57 20.00 -10.67 -4.02
N PHE A 58 19.80 -9.39 -3.73
CA PHE A 58 19.27 -8.42 -4.68
C PHE A 58 20.30 -8.02 -5.77
N GLY A 59 21.52 -8.56 -5.70
CA GLY A 59 22.59 -8.26 -6.64
C GLY A 59 22.86 -6.76 -6.70
N THR A 60 22.86 -6.22 -7.92
CA THR A 60 23.03 -4.78 -8.18
C THR A 60 21.70 -4.02 -8.29
N ALA A 61 20.55 -4.68 -8.09
CA ALA A 61 19.25 -4.04 -8.21
C ALA A 61 19.03 -3.04 -7.08
N ARG A 62 18.57 -1.84 -7.44
CA ARG A 62 18.18 -0.82 -6.46
C ARG A 62 16.86 -1.22 -5.82
N ARG A 63 16.60 -0.85 -4.58
CA ARG A 63 15.40 -1.32 -3.84
C ARG A 63 14.47 -0.18 -3.47
N VAL A 64 13.20 -0.28 -3.83
CA VAL A 64 12.14 0.56 -3.29
C VAL A 64 11.26 -0.28 -2.38
N LEU A 65 11.08 0.17 -1.14
CA LEU A 65 10.41 -0.58 -0.09
C LEU A 65 9.12 0.14 0.30
N LEU A 66 7.98 -0.51 0.08
CA LEU A 66 6.70 -0.03 0.56
C LEU A 66 6.55 -0.37 2.04
N SER A 67 6.33 0.66 2.84
CA SER A 67 6.18 0.56 4.29
C SER A 67 4.99 1.40 4.76
N ILE A 68 4.85 1.58 6.07
CA ILE A 68 3.81 2.41 6.71
C ILE A 68 4.43 3.54 7.54
N PRO A 69 3.79 4.72 7.59
CA PRO A 69 4.23 5.82 8.42
C PRO A 69 4.33 5.43 9.89
N LYS A 70 5.30 6.05 10.57
CA LYS A 70 5.48 5.98 12.02
C LYS A 70 5.73 4.58 12.58
N ALA A 71 6.02 3.57 11.76
CA ALA A 71 6.25 2.19 12.23
C ALA A 71 7.25 2.10 13.41
N GLY A 72 8.29 2.95 13.42
CA GLY A 72 9.28 3.02 14.50
C GLY A 72 8.77 3.59 15.84
N GLU A 73 7.55 4.12 15.89
CA GLU A 73 6.87 4.59 17.13
C GLU A 73 6.01 3.48 17.76
N ALA A 74 5.99 2.27 17.19
CA ALA A 74 5.11 1.20 17.61
C ALA A 74 5.64 0.38 18.79
N ASP A 75 4.73 -0.12 19.63
CA ASP A 75 5.06 -0.99 20.75
C ASP A 75 5.62 -2.34 20.26
N ALA A 76 6.58 -2.88 21.01
CA ALA A 76 7.21 -4.15 20.68
C ALA A 76 6.18 -5.29 20.59
N GLY A 77 6.37 -6.19 19.61
CA GLY A 77 5.47 -7.31 19.35
C GLY A 77 4.24 -6.98 18.49
N THR A 78 3.98 -5.71 18.20
CA THR A 78 2.92 -5.31 17.26
C THR A 78 3.36 -5.48 15.80
N PHE A 79 2.40 -5.61 14.88
CA PHE A 79 2.69 -5.68 13.45
C PHE A 79 3.50 -4.47 12.94
N PRO A 80 3.18 -3.21 13.29
CA PRO A 80 3.97 -2.06 12.86
C PRO A 80 5.41 -2.08 13.38
N ALA A 81 5.67 -2.59 14.59
CA ALA A 81 7.03 -2.78 15.08
C ALA A 81 7.81 -3.83 14.26
N GLN A 82 7.13 -4.88 13.77
CA GLN A 82 7.76 -5.82 12.84
C GLN A 82 8.09 -5.15 11.51
N VAL A 83 7.23 -4.28 10.99
CA VAL A 83 7.51 -3.49 9.78
C VAL A 83 8.72 -2.57 9.99
N ALA A 84 8.84 -1.91 11.15
CA ALA A 84 10.00 -1.10 11.49
C ALA A 84 11.31 -1.91 11.55
N ALA A 85 11.25 -3.13 12.11
CA ALA A 85 12.39 -4.03 12.12
C ALA A 85 12.80 -4.43 10.69
N ARG A 86 11.82 -4.70 9.82
CA ARG A 86 12.07 -4.96 8.39
C ARG A 86 12.72 -3.75 7.70
N GLU A 87 12.20 -2.53 7.91
CA GLU A 87 12.81 -1.29 7.39
C GLU A 87 14.28 -1.16 7.79
N ALA A 88 14.57 -1.28 9.09
CA ALA A 88 15.92 -1.12 9.63
C ALA A 88 16.89 -2.15 9.04
N ALA A 89 16.43 -3.39 8.94
CA ALA A 89 17.25 -4.48 8.46
C ALA A 89 17.52 -4.36 6.94
N PHE A 90 16.54 -3.91 6.15
CA PHE A 90 16.75 -3.57 4.73
C PHE A 90 17.70 -2.39 4.53
N ALA A 91 17.53 -1.32 5.31
CA ALA A 91 18.40 -0.15 5.24
C ALA A 91 19.86 -0.49 5.61
N SER A 92 20.05 -1.46 6.51
CA SER A 92 21.38 -1.93 6.95
C SER A 92 22.08 -2.87 5.97
N ALA A 93 21.36 -3.46 5.00
CA ALA A 93 21.90 -4.45 4.06
C ALA A 93 22.85 -3.86 2.99
N GLY A 94 23.11 -2.54 3.01
CA GLY A 94 23.96 -1.85 2.03
C GLY A 94 23.29 -1.70 0.66
N GLY A 95 23.95 -1.04 -0.30
CA GLY A 95 23.45 -0.74 -1.66
C GLY A 95 22.39 0.38 -1.72
N ASP A 96 21.89 0.70 -2.92
CA ASP A 96 20.87 1.74 -3.09
C ASP A 96 19.50 1.25 -2.65
N TRP A 97 18.85 2.03 -1.78
CA TRP A 97 17.50 1.76 -1.28
C TRP A 97 16.69 3.04 -1.08
N CYS A 98 15.37 2.96 -1.15
CA CYS A 98 14.45 4.04 -0.83
C CYS A 98 13.24 3.45 -0.11
N ILE A 99 12.85 4.01 1.03
CA ILE A 99 11.67 3.56 1.79
C ILE A 99 10.52 4.53 1.54
N LEU A 100 9.41 4.02 1.02
CA LEU A 100 8.16 4.76 0.84
C LEU A 100 7.18 4.34 1.92
N ARG A 101 7.09 5.13 2.98
CA ARG A 101 6.12 4.98 4.08
C ARG A 101 4.76 5.47 3.59
N CYS A 102 4.03 4.56 2.98
CA CYS A 102 2.77 4.86 2.31
C CYS A 102 1.63 4.92 3.32
N ALA A 103 0.80 5.96 3.23
CA ALA A 103 -0.54 5.91 3.79
C ALA A 103 -1.30 4.69 3.25
N ALA A 104 -2.42 4.33 3.89
CA ALA A 104 -3.24 3.22 3.43
C ALA A 104 -3.63 3.41 1.95
N PHE A 105 -3.52 2.36 1.14
CA PHE A 105 -3.84 2.46 -0.28
C PHE A 105 -5.36 2.45 -0.48
N GLY A 106 -5.89 3.29 -1.37
CA GLY A 106 -7.32 3.22 -1.71
C GLY A 106 -7.69 1.90 -2.39
N GLN A 107 -6.74 1.22 -3.03
CA GLN A 107 -6.90 -0.15 -3.55
C GLN A 107 -7.23 -1.18 -2.46
N GLU A 108 -6.84 -0.93 -1.20
CA GLU A 108 -7.21 -1.81 -0.09
C GLU A 108 -8.64 -1.58 0.38
N LEU A 109 -9.16 -0.37 0.26
CA LEU A 109 -10.60 -0.11 0.41
C LEU A 109 -11.38 -0.76 -0.72
N ALA A 110 -10.92 -0.61 -1.97
CA ALA A 110 -11.51 -1.27 -3.13
C ALA A 110 -11.56 -2.80 -2.93
N TRP A 111 -10.48 -3.40 -2.44
CA TRP A 111 -10.45 -4.81 -2.07
C TRP A 111 -11.51 -5.18 -1.02
N GLY A 112 -11.70 -4.31 -0.03
CA GLY A 112 -12.75 -4.41 0.98
C GLY A 112 -14.16 -4.58 0.41
N SER A 113 -14.45 -4.02 -0.78
CA SER A 113 -15.77 -4.12 -1.42
C SER A 113 -16.23 -5.56 -1.68
N ARG A 114 -15.29 -6.52 -1.76
CA ARG A 114 -15.57 -7.95 -1.92
C ARG A 114 -16.27 -8.58 -0.71
N PHE A 115 -16.13 -7.95 0.46
CA PHE A 115 -16.66 -8.42 1.74
C PHE A 115 -17.93 -7.69 2.17
N ILE A 116 -18.49 -6.83 1.30
CA ILE A 116 -19.78 -6.19 1.57
C ILE A 116 -20.86 -7.27 1.66
N ASN A 117 -21.51 -7.34 2.83
CA ASN A 117 -22.62 -8.24 3.10
C ASN A 117 -23.87 -7.42 3.40
N ALA A 118 -24.91 -7.58 2.59
CA ALA A 118 -26.18 -6.85 2.74
C ALA A 118 -26.01 -5.33 2.97
N GLY A 119 -25.12 -4.69 2.18
CA GLY A 119 -24.86 -3.25 2.28
C GLY A 119 -23.99 -2.83 3.46
N THR A 120 -23.41 -3.77 4.21
CA THR A 120 -22.53 -3.46 5.36
C THR A 120 -21.15 -4.08 5.17
N ILE A 121 -20.12 -3.35 5.57
CA ILE A 121 -18.77 -3.86 5.73
C ILE A 121 -18.32 -3.73 7.18
N TYR A 122 -17.75 -4.81 7.72
CA TYR A 122 -17.18 -4.86 9.05
C TYR A 122 -15.66 -4.84 8.92
N ALA A 123 -15.01 -3.79 9.41
CA ALA A 123 -13.57 -3.63 9.27
C ALA A 123 -12.97 -2.80 10.40
N ALA A 124 -11.71 -3.08 10.79
CA ALA A 124 -10.96 -2.32 11.79
C ALA A 124 -10.40 -0.97 11.31
N TRP A 125 -10.77 -0.52 10.11
CA TRP A 125 -10.48 0.84 9.65
C TRP A 125 -11.06 1.86 10.64
N GLN A 126 -10.23 2.80 11.11
CA GLN A 126 -10.64 3.82 12.07
C GLN A 126 -11.48 4.90 11.36
N PRO A 127 -12.63 5.34 11.94
CA PRO A 127 -13.61 6.17 11.24
C PRO A 127 -13.08 7.48 10.66
N GLY A 128 -12.11 8.11 11.34
CA GLY A 128 -11.49 9.35 10.87
C GLY A 128 -10.67 9.20 9.59
N GLY A 129 -10.42 7.97 9.14
CA GLY A 129 -9.82 7.68 7.83
C GLY A 129 -8.33 7.97 7.75
N ALA A 130 -7.85 8.04 6.52
CA ALA A 130 -6.45 8.21 6.17
C ALA A 130 -6.32 9.14 4.95
N PRO A 131 -5.12 9.68 4.70
CA PRO A 131 -4.82 10.33 3.43
C PRO A 131 -4.51 9.26 2.36
N TRP A 132 -5.56 8.57 1.91
CA TRP A 132 -5.47 7.37 1.08
C TRP A 132 -4.65 7.62 -0.20
N VAL A 133 -3.61 6.81 -0.41
CA VAL A 133 -2.70 6.96 -1.54
C VAL A 133 -3.07 6.02 -2.69
N ASP A 134 -2.91 6.49 -3.93
CA ASP A 134 -3.08 5.68 -5.13
C ASP A 134 -1.78 4.93 -5.46
N VAL A 135 -1.88 3.62 -5.73
CA VAL A 135 -0.78 2.82 -6.28
C VAL A 135 -0.17 3.47 -7.53
N SER A 136 -0.98 4.08 -8.39
CA SER A 136 -0.50 4.71 -9.63
C SER A 136 0.48 5.87 -9.35
N ASP A 137 0.22 6.65 -8.30
CA ASP A 137 1.11 7.73 -7.90
C ASP A 137 2.39 7.22 -7.24
N VAL A 138 2.31 6.12 -6.48
CA VAL A 138 3.49 5.47 -5.89
C VAL A 138 4.39 4.89 -6.98
N VAL A 139 3.84 4.24 -8.01
CA VAL A 139 4.63 3.73 -9.14
C VAL A 139 5.19 4.89 -9.99
N ALA A 140 4.45 5.98 -10.18
CA ALA A 140 4.98 7.17 -10.83
C ALA A 140 6.15 7.77 -10.03
N LEU A 141 6.08 7.79 -8.70
CA LEU A 141 7.19 8.20 -7.85
C LEU A 141 8.39 7.25 -8.02
N VAL A 142 8.19 5.93 -8.08
CA VAL A 142 9.25 4.96 -8.40
C VAL A 142 9.92 5.32 -9.72
N ALA A 143 9.16 5.62 -10.78
CA ALA A 143 9.75 6.03 -12.06
C ALA A 143 10.62 7.30 -11.91
N THR A 144 10.12 8.32 -11.22
CA THR A 144 10.88 9.55 -10.95
C THR A 144 12.17 9.29 -10.15
N LEU A 145 12.11 8.42 -9.14
CA LEU A 145 13.28 8.01 -8.33
C LEU A 145 14.37 7.37 -9.18
N VAL A 146 13.96 6.50 -10.09
CA VAL A 146 14.86 5.73 -10.95
C VAL A 146 15.52 6.60 -12.01
N GLU A 147 14.73 7.50 -12.62
CA GLU A 147 15.18 8.42 -13.65
C GLU A 147 16.12 9.50 -13.11
N SER A 148 15.81 10.11 -11.97
CA SER A 148 16.62 11.22 -11.44
C SER A 148 17.87 10.74 -10.72
N GLY A 149 17.86 9.52 -10.18
CA GLY A 149 18.95 9.02 -9.33
C GLY A 149 19.02 9.70 -7.96
N ASP A 150 18.05 10.55 -7.62
CA ASP A 150 17.95 11.19 -6.30
C ASP A 150 17.13 10.32 -5.34
N ARG A 151 17.12 10.69 -4.05
CA ARG A 151 16.26 10.12 -3.00
C ARG A 151 16.54 8.64 -2.65
N TRP A 152 17.70 8.12 -3.05
CA TRP A 152 18.27 6.89 -2.49
C TRP A 152 18.90 7.16 -1.10
N GLY A 153 18.97 6.14 -0.27
CA GLY A 153 19.46 6.20 1.11
C GLY A 153 18.51 6.92 2.08
N ALA A 154 17.24 7.11 1.71
CA ALA A 154 16.28 7.90 2.48
C ALA A 154 14.89 7.26 2.56
N ALA A 155 14.13 7.69 3.56
CA ALA A 155 12.74 7.30 3.79
C ALA A 155 11.82 8.51 3.64
N TYR A 156 10.65 8.31 3.01
CA TYR A 156 9.68 9.36 2.75
C TYR A 156 8.27 8.91 3.13
N ASP A 157 7.53 9.78 3.80
CA ASP A 157 6.10 9.59 4.01
C ASP A 157 5.35 9.97 2.72
N VAL A 158 4.52 9.07 2.21
CA VAL A 158 3.85 9.17 0.91
C VAL A 158 2.35 9.05 1.12
N THR A 159 1.58 10.08 0.77
CA THR A 159 0.16 10.16 1.09
C THR A 159 -0.68 10.66 -0.08
N GLY A 160 -1.97 10.37 -0.09
CA GLY A 160 -2.94 11.09 -0.93
C GLY A 160 -3.05 12.58 -0.55
N PRO A 161 -3.87 13.34 -1.29
CA PRO A 161 -3.90 14.80 -1.18
C PRO A 161 -4.69 15.33 0.02
N GLU A 162 -5.60 14.52 0.57
CA GLU A 162 -6.47 14.89 1.69
C GLU A 162 -6.80 13.67 2.56
N VAL A 163 -7.14 13.91 3.83
CA VAL A 163 -7.67 12.86 4.72
C VAL A 163 -9.14 12.62 4.39
N VAL A 164 -9.47 11.41 3.96
CA VAL A 164 -10.86 11.02 3.65
C VAL A 164 -11.39 10.06 4.73
N PRO A 165 -12.46 10.42 5.46
CA PRO A 165 -13.09 9.53 6.43
C PRO A 165 -13.58 8.23 5.78
N VAL A 166 -13.52 7.13 6.54
CA VAL A 166 -13.88 5.78 6.05
C VAL A 166 -15.32 5.72 5.52
N ALA A 167 -16.25 6.38 6.21
CA ALA A 167 -17.65 6.45 5.80
C ALA A 167 -17.84 7.17 4.45
N ARG A 168 -17.06 8.24 4.18
CA ARG A 168 -17.09 8.94 2.89
C ARG A 168 -16.55 8.03 1.79
N ALA A 169 -15.42 7.37 2.04
CA ALA A 169 -14.80 6.45 1.09
C ALA A 169 -15.75 5.29 0.70
N PHE A 170 -16.38 4.63 1.67
CA PHE A 170 -17.35 3.57 1.37
C PHE A 170 -18.64 4.08 0.71
N GLY A 171 -19.01 5.34 0.92
CA GLY A 171 -20.09 6.00 0.21
C GLY A 171 -19.91 5.99 -1.31
N GLU A 172 -18.67 5.99 -1.81
CA GLU A 172 -18.37 5.94 -3.24
C GLU A 172 -18.77 4.61 -3.89
N PHE A 173 -18.84 3.52 -3.14
CA PHE A 173 -19.32 2.23 -3.64
C PHE A 173 -20.81 2.20 -3.92
N THR A 174 -21.58 3.22 -3.51
CA THR A 174 -22.97 3.39 -3.94
C THR A 174 -23.08 3.41 -5.47
N ALA A 175 -22.08 3.98 -6.16
CA ALA A 175 -22.01 4.02 -7.62
C ALA A 175 -21.94 2.64 -8.29
N LEU A 176 -21.56 1.59 -7.54
CA LEU A 176 -21.53 0.20 -8.01
C LEU A 176 -22.91 -0.49 -7.98
N GLY A 177 -23.99 0.26 -7.76
CA GLY A 177 -25.37 -0.23 -7.84
C GLY A 177 -25.85 -1.03 -6.63
N LYS A 178 -25.13 -0.99 -5.50
CA LYS A 178 -25.43 -1.78 -4.29
C LYS A 178 -26.12 -1.00 -3.16
N GLY A 179 -26.52 0.25 -3.43
CA GLY A 179 -27.00 1.16 -2.39
C GLY A 179 -25.87 1.65 -1.48
N PRO A 180 -26.18 2.50 -0.49
CA PRO A 180 -25.18 3.01 0.44
C PRO A 180 -24.53 1.86 1.23
N VAL A 181 -23.21 1.89 1.33
CA VAL A 181 -22.44 0.90 2.11
C VAL A 181 -22.15 1.48 3.50
N LEU A 182 -22.63 0.80 4.54
CA LEU A 182 -22.36 1.14 5.93
C LEU A 182 -21.06 0.50 6.38
N HIS A 183 -20.22 1.26 7.08
CA HIS A 183 -19.05 0.74 7.78
C HIS A 183 -19.36 0.57 9.26
N VAL A 184 -19.24 -0.66 9.74
CA VAL A 184 -19.24 -0.98 11.17
C VAL A 184 -17.79 -1.19 11.57
N GLN A 185 -17.28 -0.27 12.39
CA GLN A 185 -15.94 -0.36 12.92
C GLN A 185 -15.84 -1.58 13.85
N LEU A 186 -14.88 -2.45 13.55
CA LEU A 186 -14.42 -3.47 14.48
C LEU A 186 -13.24 -2.91 15.28
N ASP A 187 -13.09 -3.35 16.52
CA ASP A 187 -11.78 -3.25 17.17
C ASP A 187 -10.80 -4.27 16.58
N GLU A 188 -9.53 -4.20 17.00
CA GLU A 188 -8.47 -5.08 16.48
C GLU A 188 -8.77 -6.56 16.73
N ASP A 189 -9.25 -6.91 17.92
CA ASP A 189 -9.53 -8.29 18.31
C ASP A 189 -10.75 -8.85 17.55
N MET A 190 -11.80 -8.06 17.39
CA MET A 190 -12.98 -8.40 16.60
C MET A 190 -12.59 -8.64 15.13
N GLN A 191 -11.73 -7.80 14.55
CA GLN A 191 -11.23 -8.00 13.19
C GLN A 191 -10.43 -9.29 13.07
N ARG A 192 -9.49 -9.52 13.99
CA ARG A 192 -8.68 -10.74 14.02
C ARG A 192 -9.58 -11.99 14.11
N VAL A 193 -10.52 -12.01 15.07
CA VAL A 193 -11.46 -13.13 15.26
C VAL A 193 -12.35 -13.34 14.04
N SER A 194 -12.86 -12.26 13.44
CA SER A 194 -13.69 -12.31 12.23
C SER A 194 -12.94 -12.97 11.06
N MET A 195 -11.69 -12.58 10.84
CA MET A 195 -10.83 -13.17 9.80
C MET A 195 -10.50 -14.63 10.09
N THR A 196 -10.09 -14.98 11.32
CA THR A 196 -9.80 -16.38 11.66
C THR A 196 -11.02 -17.28 11.51
N ARG A 197 -12.22 -16.79 11.82
CA ARG A 197 -13.49 -17.53 11.58
C ARG A 197 -13.85 -17.66 10.10
N SER A 198 -13.22 -16.88 9.24
CA SER A 198 -13.35 -16.94 7.79
C SER A 198 -12.17 -17.70 7.15
N ASP A 199 -11.56 -18.61 7.91
CA ASP A 199 -10.47 -19.50 7.49
C ASP A 199 -9.16 -18.82 7.04
N TYR A 200 -8.98 -17.55 7.39
CA TYR A 200 -7.67 -16.90 7.24
C TYR A 200 -6.69 -17.44 8.30
N ASP A 201 -5.42 -17.59 7.89
CA ASP A 201 -4.32 -17.89 8.81
C ASP A 201 -4.31 -16.94 10.01
N ALA A 202 -4.10 -17.48 11.21
CA ALA A 202 -4.23 -16.73 12.46
C ALA A 202 -3.19 -15.62 12.59
N ARG A 203 -1.96 -15.86 12.11
CA ARG A 203 -0.91 -14.82 12.10
C ARG A 203 -1.30 -13.72 11.13
N TYR A 204 -1.70 -14.06 9.90
CA TYR A 204 -2.16 -13.08 8.92
C TYR A 204 -3.36 -12.26 9.42
N ALA A 205 -4.33 -12.90 10.07
CA ALA A 205 -5.48 -12.22 10.64
C ALA A 205 -5.10 -11.17 11.70
N ALA A 206 -4.16 -11.50 12.59
CA ALA A 206 -3.65 -10.58 13.61
C ALA A 206 -2.87 -9.42 12.99
N GLU A 207 -1.97 -9.71 12.06
CA GLU A 207 -1.19 -8.70 11.34
C GLU A 207 -2.08 -7.73 10.55
N ARG A 208 -3.12 -8.27 9.89
CA ARG A 208 -4.06 -7.47 9.11
C ARG A 208 -4.90 -6.56 9.98
N ALA A 209 -5.35 -7.05 11.14
CA ALA A 209 -6.10 -6.25 12.10
C ALA A 209 -5.24 -5.09 12.64
N GLY A 210 -4.03 -5.38 13.10
CA GLY A 210 -3.09 -4.36 13.58
C GLY A 210 -2.71 -3.35 12.50
N TYR A 211 -2.53 -3.80 11.25
CA TYR A 211 -2.33 -2.91 10.10
C TYR A 211 -3.46 -1.90 9.95
N MET A 212 -4.71 -2.37 9.88
CA MET A 212 -5.89 -1.51 9.64
C MET A 212 -6.02 -0.42 10.71
N VAL A 213 -5.89 -0.80 11.98
CA VAL A 213 -5.94 0.13 13.12
C VAL A 213 -4.80 1.14 13.04
N TRP A 214 -3.59 0.68 12.73
CA TRP A 214 -2.42 1.54 12.66
C TRP A 214 -2.55 2.61 11.58
N VAL A 215 -2.72 2.22 10.32
CA VAL A 215 -2.60 3.14 9.17
C VAL A 215 -3.75 4.15 9.06
N THR A 216 -4.86 3.93 9.78
CA THR A 216 -5.98 4.89 9.88
C THR A 216 -6.07 5.59 11.23
N GLY A 217 -5.14 5.29 12.15
CA GLY A 217 -5.01 5.98 13.42
C GLY A 217 -4.72 7.47 13.24
N GLU A 218 -5.13 8.28 14.22
CA GLU A 218 -4.99 9.76 14.19
C GLU A 218 -3.56 10.22 13.89
N ARG A 219 -2.57 9.47 14.42
CA ARG A 219 -1.14 9.74 14.19
C ARG A 219 -0.73 9.77 12.71
N ASN A 220 -1.50 9.12 11.82
CA ASN A 220 -1.20 8.96 10.40
C ASN A 220 -2.03 9.88 9.49
N ARG A 221 -2.66 10.93 10.03
CA ARG A 221 -3.51 11.86 9.28
C ARG A 221 -2.79 13.07 8.68
N ALA A 222 -1.48 13.21 8.90
CA ALA A 222 -0.72 14.27 8.24
C ALA A 222 -0.58 13.99 6.74
N VAL A 223 -0.84 15.01 5.91
CA VAL A 223 -0.64 14.95 4.45
C VAL A 223 0.79 15.35 4.13
N SER A 224 1.45 14.56 3.29
CA SER A 224 2.82 14.76 2.84
C SER A 224 2.88 15.42 1.46
N PRO A 225 3.78 16.39 1.23
CA PRO A 225 3.97 17.03 -0.07
C PRO A 225 4.89 16.22 -1.01
N VAL A 226 5.36 15.03 -0.62
CA VAL A 226 6.38 14.27 -1.36
C VAL A 226 5.94 13.97 -2.80
N LEU A 227 4.72 13.46 -2.97
CA LEU A 227 4.20 13.14 -4.30
C LEU A 227 4.02 14.39 -5.15
N GLU A 228 3.46 15.46 -4.60
CA GLU A 228 3.28 16.72 -5.33
C GLU A 228 4.61 17.26 -5.85
N LYS A 229 5.62 17.32 -4.98
CA LYS A 229 6.96 17.81 -5.32
C LYS A 229 7.69 16.92 -6.31
N ALA A 230 7.52 15.60 -6.23
CA ALA A 230 8.19 14.66 -7.11
C ALA A 230 7.53 14.58 -8.50
N LEU A 231 6.20 14.59 -8.54
CA LEU A 231 5.43 14.38 -9.77
C LEU A 231 5.10 15.69 -10.51
N GLY A 232 5.26 16.85 -9.85
CA GLY A 232 4.92 18.15 -10.44
C GLY A 232 3.42 18.37 -10.63
N ARG A 233 2.58 17.54 -10.00
CA ARG A 233 1.12 17.60 -10.01
C ARG A 233 0.57 17.11 -8.67
N PRO A 234 -0.65 17.50 -8.25
CA PRO A 234 -1.26 16.94 -7.06
C PRO A 234 -1.40 15.40 -7.17
N PRO A 235 -1.32 14.68 -6.03
CA PRO A 235 -1.72 13.28 -5.96
C PRO A 235 -3.19 13.11 -6.34
N ARG A 236 -3.55 11.94 -6.87
CA ARG A 236 -4.91 11.59 -7.28
C ARG A 236 -5.84 11.57 -6.07
N GLN A 237 -7.04 12.13 -6.21
CA GLN A 237 -8.04 12.11 -5.13
C GLN A 237 -8.67 10.72 -5.05
N LEU A 238 -9.05 10.28 -3.84
CA LEU A 238 -9.67 8.96 -3.65
C LEU A 238 -10.86 8.72 -4.58
N GLY A 239 -11.72 9.73 -4.71
CA GLY A 239 -12.91 9.71 -5.56
C GLY A 239 -12.63 9.50 -7.06
N ASP A 240 -11.41 9.79 -7.51
CA ASP A 240 -11.02 9.67 -8.92
C ASP A 240 -10.64 8.23 -9.31
N TYR A 241 -10.46 7.32 -8.35
CA TYR A 241 -9.97 5.97 -8.64
C TYR A 241 -10.63 4.84 -7.83
N LEU A 242 -11.26 5.13 -6.69
CA LEU A 242 -11.76 4.09 -5.79
C LEU A 242 -12.89 3.26 -6.42
N ALA A 243 -13.86 3.91 -7.07
CA ALA A 243 -14.98 3.22 -7.73
C ALA A 243 -14.50 2.31 -8.87
N ASP A 244 -13.59 2.81 -9.72
CA ASP A 244 -13.01 2.03 -10.83
C ASP A 244 -12.20 0.84 -10.31
N ALA A 245 -11.38 1.04 -9.27
CA ALA A 245 -10.63 -0.03 -8.63
C ALA A 245 -11.55 -1.12 -8.07
N ALA A 246 -12.68 -0.74 -7.47
CA ALA A 246 -13.66 -1.69 -6.96
C ALA A 246 -14.46 -2.40 -8.07
N ALA A 247 -14.81 -1.70 -9.16
CA ALA A 247 -15.52 -2.28 -10.29
C ALA A 247 -14.72 -3.43 -10.94
N LYS A 248 -13.40 -3.27 -11.08
CA LYS A 248 -12.50 -4.32 -11.60
C LYS A 248 -12.54 -5.61 -10.79
N LEU A 249 -12.77 -5.52 -9.48
CA LEU A 249 -12.85 -6.68 -8.57
C LEU A 249 -14.19 -7.40 -8.59
N VAL A 250 -15.26 -6.71 -9.02
CA VAL A 250 -16.60 -7.30 -9.16
C VAL A 250 -16.74 -8.01 -10.50
N GLY A 251 -16.11 -7.49 -11.56
CA GLY A 251 -16.13 -8.07 -12.91
C GLY A 251 -15.21 -9.28 -13.11
N SER A 252 -14.36 -9.61 -12.14
CA SER A 252 -13.41 -10.74 -12.20
C SER A 252 -13.94 -12.04 -11.57
N ARG A 253 -15.27 -12.20 -11.45
CA ARG A 253 -15.92 -13.41 -10.92
C ARG A 253 -16.51 -14.28 -12.02
#